data_AF-A0A1N7Q1K4-F1
#
_entry.id   AF-A0A1N7Q1K4-F1
#
_cell.length_a   1.000
_cell.length_b   1.000
_cell.length_c   1.000
_cell.angle_alpha   90.00
_cell.angle_beta   90.00
_cell.angle_gamma   90.00
#
_symmetry.space_group_name_H-M   'P 1'
#
loop_
_entity.id
_entity.type
_entity.pdbx_description
1 polymer ?
#
loop_
_entity_poly.entity_id
_entity_poly.type
_entity_poly.pdbx_seq_one_letter_code
_entity_poly.pdbx_strand_id
1 'polypeptide(L)'
;MAGISIKVELQDLAARDTLRDLLTRMENPQPFYASVGERLLSSTRDRFETQTDPQGAPWVSLAPRTIKQRQKRGQLPLTILRSNSKGMAGSSLAGSINYIASAEEVRIGSPKVYAAIHQLGGTIQKPESSRYMVGRRFAKRSEEGGREVKIKAHTITIPARPYIGISPEDEIGILEDAEDWLSQ
;
A
#
# COMPACT_ATOMS: atom_id res chain seq x y z
N MET A 1 5.00 -21.20 -54.93
CA MET A 1 5.76 -21.34 -53.68
C MET A 1 5.20 -22.53 -52.94
N ALA A 2 6.01 -23.58 -52.71
CA ALA A 2 5.55 -24.78 -52.00
C ALA A 2 5.80 -24.59 -50.50
N GLY A 3 4.73 -24.58 -49.70
CA GLY A 3 4.79 -24.52 -48.24
C GLY A 3 4.56 -25.90 -47.64
N ILE A 4 5.31 -26.23 -46.58
CA ILE A 4 5.08 -27.42 -45.75
C ILE A 4 4.12 -27.03 -44.63
N SER A 5 3.04 -27.81 -44.46
CA SER A 5 2.16 -27.73 -43.29
C SER A 5 2.31 -29.01 -42.45
N ILE A 6 2.57 -28.86 -41.16
CA ILE A 6 2.56 -29.98 -40.21
C ILE A 6 1.27 -29.87 -39.40
N LYS A 7 0.44 -30.92 -39.45
CA LYS A 7 -0.79 -31.03 -38.66
C LYS A 7 -0.50 -31.91 -37.44
N VAL A 8 -0.59 -31.35 -36.25
CA VAL A 8 -0.43 -32.07 -34.98
C VAL A 8 -1.81 -32.28 -34.37
N GLU A 9 -2.16 -33.53 -34.10
CA GLU A 9 -3.43 -33.89 -33.47
C GLU A 9 -3.15 -34.69 -32.20
N LEU A 10 -3.61 -34.18 -31.05
CA LEU A 10 -3.63 -34.92 -29.80
C LEU A 10 -4.77 -35.94 -29.90
N GLN A 11 -4.56 -37.25 -29.86
CA GLN A 11 -5.62 -38.25 -30.08
C GLN A 11 -6.32 -38.73 -28.80
N ASP A 12 -5.77 -38.37 -27.64
CA ASP A 12 -6.30 -38.70 -26.33
C ASP A 12 -7.43 -37.73 -25.95
N LEU A 13 -8.63 -38.29 -25.66
CA LEU A 13 -9.81 -37.50 -25.31
C LEU A 13 -9.63 -36.75 -23.98
N ALA A 14 -9.05 -37.40 -22.97
CA ALA A 14 -8.83 -36.78 -21.67
C ALA A 14 -7.83 -35.63 -21.79
N ALA A 15 -6.76 -35.81 -22.57
CA ALA A 15 -5.77 -34.76 -22.80
C ALA A 15 -6.31 -33.57 -23.64
N ARG A 16 -7.29 -33.81 -24.53
CA ARG A 16 -7.99 -32.74 -25.25
C ARG A 16 -8.89 -31.92 -24.34
N ASP A 17 -9.58 -32.59 -23.42
CA ASP A 17 -10.51 -31.92 -22.49
C ASP A 17 -9.72 -31.08 -21.48
N THR A 18 -8.63 -31.61 -20.91
CA THR A 18 -7.74 -30.80 -20.04
C THR A 18 -7.15 -29.60 -20.78
N LEU A 19 -6.72 -29.76 -22.03
CA LEU A 19 -6.23 -28.63 -22.84
C LEU A 19 -7.32 -27.57 -23.11
N ARG A 20 -8.57 -27.98 -23.34
CA ARG A 20 -9.69 -27.05 -23.50
C ARG A 20 -10.01 -26.30 -22.21
N ASP A 21 -9.97 -26.98 -21.07
CA ASP A 21 -10.20 -26.35 -19.76
C ASP A 21 -9.11 -25.32 -19.46
N LEU A 22 -7.85 -25.65 -19.73
CA LEU A 22 -6.72 -24.72 -19.65
C LEU A 22 -6.92 -23.48 -20.53
N LEU A 23 -7.26 -23.69 -21.81
CA LEU A 23 -7.52 -22.58 -22.73
C LEU A 23 -8.67 -21.69 -22.24
N THR A 24 -9.76 -22.28 -21.76
CA THR A 24 -10.93 -21.56 -21.25
C THR A 24 -10.56 -20.71 -20.03
N ARG A 25 -9.67 -21.19 -19.17
CA ARG A 25 -9.15 -20.38 -18.04
C ARG A 25 -8.26 -19.26 -18.53
N MET A 26 -7.36 -19.53 -19.48
CA MET A 26 -6.51 -18.51 -20.08
C MET A 26 -7.29 -17.42 -20.83
N GLU A 27 -8.51 -17.69 -21.30
CA GLU A 27 -9.42 -16.68 -21.85
C GLU A 27 -9.94 -15.70 -20.78
N ASN A 28 -10.00 -16.10 -19.51
CA ASN A 28 -10.38 -15.24 -18.39
C ASN A 28 -9.41 -15.40 -17.20
N PRO A 29 -8.22 -14.76 -17.25
CA PRO A 29 -7.23 -14.83 -16.19
C PRO A 29 -7.55 -13.89 -15.01
N GLN A 30 -8.66 -13.14 -15.05
CA GLN A 30 -9.04 -12.24 -13.96
C GLN A 30 -9.11 -12.93 -12.57
N PRO A 31 -9.59 -14.18 -12.43
CA PRO A 31 -9.54 -14.88 -11.14
C PRO A 31 -8.12 -15.11 -10.62
N PHE A 32 -7.15 -15.43 -11.50
CA PHE A 32 -5.74 -15.54 -11.12
C PHE A 32 -5.20 -14.21 -10.61
N TYR A 33 -5.42 -13.13 -11.35
CA TYR A 33 -5.02 -11.79 -10.92
C TYR A 33 -5.74 -11.37 -9.61
N ALA A 34 -6.99 -11.78 -9.40
CA ALA A 34 -7.68 -11.52 -8.13
C ALA A 34 -6.99 -12.22 -6.95
N SER A 35 -6.55 -13.47 -7.10
CA SER A 35 -5.77 -14.21 -6.10
C SER A 35 -4.44 -13.52 -5.80
N VAL A 36 -3.69 -13.15 -6.85
CA VAL A 36 -2.43 -12.39 -6.70
C VAL A 36 -2.66 -11.07 -5.96
N GLY A 37 -3.76 -10.37 -6.27
CA GLY A 37 -4.14 -9.13 -5.59
C GLY A 37 -4.41 -9.30 -4.11
N GLU A 38 -5.15 -10.35 -3.71
CA GLU A 38 -5.37 -10.67 -2.30
C GLU A 38 -4.07 -11.02 -1.57
N ARG A 39 -3.18 -11.80 -2.21
CA ARG A 39 -1.87 -12.15 -1.66
C ARG A 39 -1.04 -10.89 -1.40
N LEU A 40 -0.89 -10.03 -2.40
CA LEU A 40 -0.14 -8.78 -2.26
C LEU A 40 -0.76 -7.85 -1.22
N LEU A 41 -2.09 -7.83 -1.11
CA LEU A 41 -2.79 -7.08 -0.08
C LEU A 41 -2.51 -7.63 1.32
N SER A 42 -2.47 -8.96 1.48
CA SER A 42 -2.10 -9.62 2.73
C SER A 42 -0.66 -9.32 3.12
N SER A 43 0.29 -9.55 2.21
CA SER A 43 1.71 -9.26 2.41
C SER A 43 1.95 -7.78 2.77
N THR A 44 1.22 -6.88 2.11
CA THR A 44 1.26 -5.45 2.46
C THR A 44 0.74 -5.21 3.88
N ARG A 45 -0.36 -5.85 4.30
CA ARG A 45 -0.87 -5.74 5.68
C ARG A 45 0.17 -6.23 6.69
N ASP A 46 0.79 -7.37 6.42
CA ASP A 46 1.83 -7.96 7.28
C ASP A 46 3.02 -7.01 7.47
N ARG A 47 3.47 -6.34 6.40
CA ARG A 47 4.50 -5.30 6.46
C ARG A 47 4.16 -4.13 7.36
N PHE A 48 2.88 -3.71 7.43
CA PHE A 48 2.47 -2.72 8.42
C PHE A 48 2.57 -3.28 9.84
N GLU A 49 2.26 -4.56 10.03
CA GLU A 49 2.30 -5.21 11.34
C GLU A 49 3.71 -5.34 11.88
N THR A 50 4.60 -5.89 11.06
CA THR A 50 6.02 -6.07 11.34
C THR A 50 6.81 -4.76 11.25
N GLN A 51 6.25 -3.75 10.58
CA GLN A 51 6.91 -2.48 10.25
C GLN A 51 8.19 -2.70 9.43
N THR A 52 8.11 -3.58 8.44
CA THR A 52 9.21 -3.92 7.54
C THR A 52 8.87 -3.56 6.10
N ASP A 53 9.91 -3.38 5.29
CA ASP A 53 9.76 -3.21 3.85
C ASP A 53 9.63 -4.57 3.12
N PRO A 54 9.41 -4.57 1.79
CA PRO A 54 9.33 -5.78 0.99
C PRO A 54 10.60 -6.65 0.97
N GLN A 55 11.73 -6.11 1.42
CA GLN A 55 12.99 -6.86 1.53
C GLN A 55 13.27 -7.33 2.96
N GLY A 56 12.29 -7.15 3.86
CA GLY A 56 12.38 -7.54 5.27
C GLY A 56 13.13 -6.54 6.15
N ALA A 57 13.61 -5.41 5.62
CA ALA A 57 14.32 -4.41 6.43
C ALA A 57 13.31 -3.58 7.26
N PRO A 58 13.60 -3.32 8.55
CA PRO A 58 12.70 -2.55 9.39
C PRO A 58 12.62 -1.08 8.92
N TRP A 59 11.42 -0.52 8.97
CA TRP A 59 11.20 0.89 8.66
C TRP A 59 11.95 1.83 9.60
N VAL A 60 12.30 3.00 9.06
CA VAL A 60 12.88 4.08 9.87
C VAL A 60 11.92 4.46 10.99
N SER A 61 12.43 4.36 12.21
CA SER A 61 11.72 4.64 13.45
C SER A 61 11.16 6.06 13.51
N LEU A 62 10.14 6.26 14.34
CA LEU A 62 9.58 7.59 14.56
C LEU A 62 10.58 8.46 15.33
N ALA A 63 10.65 9.74 14.94
CA ALA A 63 11.47 10.71 15.67
C ALA A 63 11.04 10.78 17.17
N PRO A 64 11.97 10.92 18.13
CA PRO A 64 11.65 10.96 19.55
C PRO A 64 10.61 12.04 19.91
N ARG A 65 10.62 13.16 19.20
CA ARG A 65 9.63 14.24 19.36
C ARG A 65 8.21 13.78 19.00
N THR A 66 8.06 13.03 17.92
CA THR A 66 6.78 12.47 17.46
C THR A 66 6.25 11.47 18.48
N ILE A 67 7.12 10.60 18.99
CA ILE A 67 6.79 9.62 20.03
C ILE A 67 6.26 10.34 21.29
N LYS A 68 7.00 11.32 21.81
CA LYS A 68 6.58 12.12 22.98
C LYS A 68 5.24 12.83 22.74
N GLN A 69 5.02 13.35 21.54
CA GLN A 69 3.77 14.03 21.19
C GLN A 69 2.58 13.07 21.17
N ARG A 70 2.76 11.83 20.69
CA ARG A 70 1.74 10.79 20.69
C ARG A 70 1.39 10.33 22.09
N GLN A 71 2.39 10.11 22.94
CA GLN A 71 2.19 9.77 24.36
C GLN A 71 1.33 10.83 25.08
N LYS A 72 1.64 12.11 24.86
CA LYS A 72 0.83 13.23 25.40
C LYS A 72 -0.62 13.24 24.91
N ARG A 73 -0.90 12.63 23.76
CA ARG A 73 -2.24 12.52 23.16
C ARG A 73 -2.95 11.19 23.48
N GLY A 74 -2.36 10.34 24.32
CA GLY A 74 -2.90 9.01 24.64
C GLY A 74 -2.87 8.04 23.45
N GLN A 75 -1.99 8.28 22.48
CA GLN A 75 -1.87 7.48 21.26
C GLN A 75 -0.77 6.43 21.39
N LEU A 76 -0.91 5.32 20.65
CA LEU A 76 0.14 4.31 20.55
C LEU A 76 1.45 4.95 20.02
N PRO A 77 2.54 4.91 20.80
CA PRO A 77 3.75 5.68 20.52
C PRO A 77 4.56 5.14 19.35
N LEU A 78 4.56 3.81 19.15
CA LEU A 78 5.47 3.12 18.23
C LEU A 78 4.80 2.65 16.93
N THR A 79 3.47 2.71 16.81
CA THR A 79 2.80 2.22 15.59
C THR A 79 3.04 3.17 14.40
N ILE A 80 3.71 2.68 13.37
CA ILE A 80 4.01 3.46 12.17
C ILE A 80 2.90 3.26 11.14
N LEU A 81 2.34 4.36 10.61
CA LEU A 81 1.35 4.40 9.51
C LEU A 81 0.03 3.62 9.71
N ARG A 82 -0.13 2.95 10.85
CA ARG A 82 -1.37 2.34 11.34
C ARG A 82 -2.03 3.33 12.30
N SER A 83 -3.10 3.98 11.86
CA SER A 83 -3.77 5.03 12.65
C SER A 83 -4.21 4.51 14.01
N ASN A 84 -4.04 5.35 15.01
CA ASN A 84 -4.36 5.15 16.42
C ASN A 84 -5.49 6.10 16.87
N SER A 85 -6.38 6.48 15.95
CA SER A 85 -7.47 7.41 16.20
C SER A 85 -8.82 6.68 16.18
N LYS A 86 -9.28 6.26 17.37
CA LYS A 86 -10.69 5.88 17.67
C LYS A 86 -11.39 5.02 16.59
N GLY A 87 -10.88 3.81 16.33
CA GLY A 87 -11.68 2.69 15.80
C GLY A 87 -12.27 2.81 14.39
N MET A 88 -11.96 3.84 13.60
CA MET A 88 -12.46 3.95 12.22
C MET A 88 -11.59 3.09 11.28
N ALA A 89 -12.11 1.94 10.85
CA ALA A 89 -11.52 1.15 9.77
C ALA A 89 -11.35 2.02 8.49
N GLY A 90 -10.23 1.89 7.77
CA GLY A 90 -9.93 2.69 6.57
C GLY A 90 -9.45 4.14 6.82
N SER A 91 -9.37 4.60 8.07
CA SER A 91 -8.81 5.92 8.39
C SER A 91 -7.28 5.96 8.29
N SER A 92 -6.62 4.83 8.55
CA SER A 92 -5.17 4.65 8.40
C SER A 92 -4.73 4.47 6.96
N LEU A 93 -3.44 4.67 6.71
CA LEU A 93 -2.83 4.27 5.44
C LEU A 93 -2.96 2.77 5.25
N ALA A 94 -2.59 1.98 6.25
CA ALA A 94 -2.67 0.52 6.25
C ALA A 94 -4.07 0.00 5.86
N GLY A 95 -5.14 0.56 6.44
CA GLY A 95 -6.51 0.14 6.16
C GLY A 95 -7.12 0.72 4.89
N SER A 96 -6.39 1.58 4.17
CA SER A 96 -6.86 2.22 2.93
C SER A 96 -6.31 1.56 1.66
N ILE A 97 -5.43 0.58 1.82
CA ILE A 97 -4.80 -0.10 0.69
C ILE A 97 -5.80 -1.09 0.11
N ASN A 98 -5.94 -1.08 -1.20
CA ASN A 98 -6.81 -1.96 -1.96
C ASN A 98 -6.12 -2.32 -3.28
N TYR A 99 -6.65 -3.33 -3.97
CA TYR A 99 -6.22 -3.69 -5.30
C TYR A 99 -7.40 -3.70 -6.29
N ILE A 100 -7.07 -3.65 -7.57
CA ILE A 100 -7.98 -3.84 -8.70
C ILE A 100 -7.34 -4.90 -9.58
N ALA A 101 -8.06 -5.99 -9.85
CA ALA A 101 -7.64 -7.04 -10.77
C ALA A 101 -8.44 -6.93 -12.08
N SER A 102 -7.73 -6.96 -13.22
CA SER A 102 -8.29 -7.05 -14.56
C SER A 102 -7.90 -8.39 -15.20
N ALA A 103 -8.26 -8.60 -16.46
CA ALA A 103 -7.80 -9.75 -17.25
C ALA A 103 -6.33 -9.65 -17.69
N GLU A 104 -5.61 -8.58 -17.36
CA GLU A 104 -4.23 -8.37 -17.81
C GLU A 104 -3.26 -8.04 -16.67
N GLU A 105 -3.77 -7.52 -15.56
CA GLU A 105 -2.91 -7.03 -14.49
C GLU A 105 -3.62 -6.94 -13.14
N VAL A 106 -2.79 -6.74 -12.10
CA VAL A 106 -3.21 -6.33 -10.77
C VAL A 106 -2.58 -4.99 -10.46
N ARG A 107 -3.40 -4.05 -9.99
CA ARG A 107 -2.94 -2.76 -9.48
C ARG A 107 -3.25 -2.66 -8.01
N ILE A 108 -2.22 -2.46 -7.18
CA ILE A 108 -2.34 -2.24 -5.74
C ILE A 108 -1.99 -0.81 -5.38
N GLY A 109 -2.73 -0.20 -4.45
CA GLY A 109 -2.49 1.19 -4.07
C GLY A 109 -3.34 1.69 -2.92
N SER A 110 -3.20 2.98 -2.61
CA SER A 110 -4.03 3.69 -1.63
C SER A 110 -4.51 5.02 -2.22
N PRO A 111 -5.76 5.43 -1.96
CA PRO A 111 -6.29 6.73 -2.38
C PRO A 111 -5.81 7.89 -1.48
N LYS A 112 -5.02 7.64 -0.43
CA LYS A 112 -4.58 8.69 0.50
C LYS A 112 -3.51 9.56 -0.17
N VAL A 113 -3.67 10.89 -0.13
CA VAL A 113 -2.73 11.87 -0.71
C VAL A 113 -1.29 11.70 -0.19
N TYR A 114 -1.14 11.24 1.06
CA TYR A 114 0.16 11.06 1.71
C TYR A 114 0.75 9.64 1.53
N ALA A 115 0.10 8.76 0.77
CA ALA A 115 0.57 7.40 0.50
C ALA A 115 1.92 7.41 -0.23
N ALA A 116 1.99 8.13 -1.35
CA ALA A 116 3.18 8.16 -2.21
C ALA A 116 4.44 8.63 -1.48
N ILE A 117 4.33 9.68 -0.63
CA ILE A 117 5.51 10.19 0.10
C ILE A 117 5.99 9.25 1.20
N HIS A 118 5.14 8.35 1.71
CA HIS A 118 5.59 7.29 2.60
C HIS A 118 6.17 6.11 1.85
N GLN A 119 5.64 5.76 0.68
CA GLN A 119 6.20 4.72 -0.16
C GLN A 119 7.60 5.10 -0.67
N LEU A 120 7.76 6.31 -1.21
CA LEU A 120 8.96 6.75 -1.93
C LEU A 120 9.90 7.61 -1.07
N GLY A 121 9.43 8.14 0.05
CA GLY A 121 10.11 9.20 0.77
C GLY A 121 10.02 10.54 0.03
N GLY A 122 10.53 11.61 0.65
CA GLY A 122 10.60 12.91 -0.01
C GLY A 122 10.75 14.09 0.94
N THR A 123 10.83 15.28 0.35
CA THR A 123 10.88 16.54 1.10
C THR A 123 9.64 17.38 0.79
N ILE A 124 9.04 17.95 1.83
CA ILE A 124 7.93 18.90 1.71
C ILE A 124 8.46 20.26 2.11
N GLN A 125 8.40 21.22 1.18
CA GLN A 125 8.70 22.62 1.48
C GLN A 125 7.46 23.28 2.07
N LYS A 126 7.58 23.87 3.27
CA LYS A 126 6.52 24.70 3.87
C LYS A 126 6.91 26.17 3.75
N PRO A 127 6.14 26.99 3.02
CA PRO A 127 6.41 28.41 2.92
C PRO A 127 6.12 29.11 4.26
N GLU A 128 6.59 30.35 4.38
CA GLU A 128 6.27 31.19 5.53
C GLU A 128 4.75 31.41 5.61
N SER A 129 4.20 31.28 6.81
CA SER A 129 2.79 31.56 7.06
C SER A 129 2.61 32.17 8.44
N SER A 130 1.63 33.06 8.58
CA SER A 130 1.20 33.54 9.89
C SER A 130 -0.07 32.82 10.32
N ARG A 131 -0.14 32.50 11.62
CA ARG A 131 -1.35 31.95 12.23
C ARG A 131 -1.71 32.79 13.45
N TYR A 132 -2.93 33.27 13.48
CA TYR A 132 -3.47 33.92 14.66
C TYR A 132 -3.78 32.85 15.72
N MET A 133 -3.16 32.96 16.89
CA MET A 133 -3.43 32.08 18.02
C MET A 133 -4.09 32.90 19.12
N VAL A 134 -5.25 32.45 19.58
CA VAL A 134 -5.91 33.03 20.76
C VAL A 134 -5.47 32.24 21.99
N GLY A 135 -5.05 32.94 23.05
CA GLY A 135 -4.54 32.33 24.28
C GLY A 135 -5.55 31.46 25.04
N ARG A 136 -6.85 31.63 24.77
CA ARG A 136 -7.95 30.82 25.33
C ARG A 136 -8.79 30.20 24.20
N ARG A 137 -9.23 28.95 24.37
CA ARG A 137 -10.21 28.31 23.47
C ARG A 137 -11.50 29.15 23.49
N PHE A 138 -12.01 29.50 22.30
CA PHE A 138 -13.25 30.28 22.07
C PHE A 138 -13.24 31.79 22.39
N ALA A 139 -12.09 32.39 22.75
CA ALA A 139 -12.01 33.84 22.92
C ALA A 139 -12.05 34.59 21.57
N LYS A 140 -12.69 35.76 21.56
CA LYS A 140 -12.81 36.60 20.35
C LYS A 140 -11.44 37.16 19.97
N ARG A 141 -11.24 37.41 18.67
CA ARG A 141 -9.98 37.93 18.10
C ARG A 141 -9.50 39.22 18.79
N SER A 142 -10.42 40.00 19.33
CA SER A 142 -10.22 41.29 19.99
C SER A 142 -9.89 41.23 21.49
N GLU A 143 -9.93 40.06 22.14
CA GLU A 143 -9.61 39.95 23.58
C GLU A 143 -8.11 39.72 23.83
N GLU A 144 -7.59 40.29 24.93
CA GLU A 144 -6.19 40.23 25.35
C GLU A 144 -5.65 38.79 25.40
N GLY A 145 -4.51 38.57 24.72
CA GLY A 145 -3.85 37.26 24.62
C GLY A 145 -3.89 36.63 23.23
N GLY A 146 -4.49 37.31 22.24
CA GLY A 146 -4.30 37.00 20.82
C GLY A 146 -2.90 37.41 20.34
N ARG A 147 -2.13 36.46 19.80
CA ARG A 147 -0.83 36.75 19.17
C ARG A 147 -0.77 36.17 17.77
N GLU A 148 -0.23 36.95 16.85
CA GLU A 148 0.14 36.46 15.53
C GLU A 148 1.46 35.68 15.65
N VAL A 149 1.41 34.38 15.36
CA VAL A 149 2.59 33.53 15.34
C VAL A 149 3.05 33.39 13.90
N LYS A 150 4.19 33.99 13.58
CA LYS A 150 4.88 33.78 12.30
C LYS A 150 5.61 32.44 12.33
N ILE A 151 5.26 31.57 11.40
CA ILE A 151 5.90 30.27 11.18
C ILE A 151 6.82 30.45 9.98
N LYS A 152 8.14 30.45 10.23
CA LYS A 152 9.15 30.56 9.19
C LYS A 152 9.04 29.41 8.19
N ALA A 153 9.47 29.68 6.95
CA ALA A 153 9.62 28.65 5.95
C ALA A 153 10.55 27.55 6.46
N HIS A 154 10.17 26.28 6.28
CA HIS A 154 10.97 25.14 6.70
C HIS A 154 10.71 23.93 5.82
N THR A 155 11.72 23.10 5.68
CA THR A 155 11.65 21.83 4.94
C THR A 155 11.35 20.69 5.90
N ILE A 156 10.46 19.80 5.50
CA ILE A 156 10.15 18.57 6.23
C ILE A 156 10.63 17.39 5.38
N THR A 157 11.65 16.67 5.86
CA THR A 157 12.11 15.43 5.23
C THR A 157 11.34 14.24 5.82
N ILE A 158 10.72 13.45 4.94
CA ILE A 158 10.00 12.23 5.29
C ILE A 158 10.81 11.03 4.76
N PRO A 159 11.29 10.12 5.62
CA PRO A 159 11.98 8.92 5.16
C PRO A 159 10.99 7.98 4.47
N ALA A 160 11.49 7.27 3.45
CA ALA A 160 10.77 6.20 2.79
C ALA A 160 10.47 5.07 3.78
N ARG A 161 9.28 4.50 3.66
CA ARG A 161 8.78 3.33 4.37
C ARG A 161 8.01 2.51 3.35
N PRO A 162 8.72 1.83 2.43
CA PRO A 162 8.07 1.06 1.38
C PRO A 162 7.20 -0.03 2.01
N TYR A 163 5.94 -0.09 1.62
CA TYR A 163 4.97 -1.09 2.10
C TYR A 163 4.34 -1.86 0.95
N ILE A 164 4.22 -1.23 -0.22
CA ILE A 164 3.89 -1.90 -1.48
C ILE A 164 5.19 -2.38 -2.13
N GLY A 165 5.17 -3.59 -2.63
CA GLY A 165 6.26 -4.24 -3.35
C GLY A 165 6.05 -5.74 -3.36
N ILE A 166 6.88 -6.43 -4.13
CA ILE A 166 6.91 -7.89 -4.21
C ILE A 166 8.16 -8.32 -3.42
N SER A 167 7.97 -9.13 -2.38
CA SER A 167 9.07 -9.79 -1.67
C SER A 167 9.43 -11.12 -2.33
N PRO A 168 10.59 -11.72 -2.02
CA PRO A 168 10.92 -13.05 -2.51
C PRO A 168 9.85 -14.11 -2.19
N GLU A 169 9.21 -14.00 -1.02
CA GLU A 169 8.12 -14.87 -0.60
C GLU A 169 6.83 -14.63 -1.40
N ASP A 170 6.56 -13.37 -1.77
CA ASP A 170 5.46 -13.05 -2.66
C ASP A 170 5.71 -13.63 -4.06
N GLU A 171 6.94 -13.56 -4.59
CA GLU A 171 7.29 -14.13 -5.90
C GLU A 171 7.02 -15.62 -5.95
N ILE A 172 7.46 -16.36 -4.92
CA ILE A 172 7.19 -17.80 -4.80
C ILE A 172 5.68 -18.04 -4.72
N GLY A 173 4.98 -17.30 -3.87
CA GLY A 173 3.54 -17.45 -3.71
C GLY A 173 2.73 -17.15 -4.96
N ILE A 174 3.18 -16.20 -5.79
CA ILE A 174 2.53 -15.89 -7.09
C ILE A 174 2.74 -17.03 -8.08
N LEU A 175 3.92 -17.68 -8.07
CA LEU A 175 4.17 -18.85 -8.91
C LEU A 175 3.32 -20.04 -8.47
N GLU A 176 3.21 -20.28 -7.16
CA GLU A 176 2.31 -21.28 -6.59
C GLU A 176 0.84 -21.01 -6.99
N ASP A 177 0.38 -19.75 -6.87
CA ASP A 177 -0.97 -19.36 -7.31
C ASP A 177 -1.20 -19.61 -8.80
N ALA A 178 -0.16 -19.44 -9.63
CA ALA A 178 -0.24 -19.69 -11.07
C ALA A 178 -0.32 -21.19 -11.38
N GLU A 179 0.49 -22.01 -10.70
CA GLU A 179 0.47 -23.47 -10.83
C GLU A 179 -0.86 -24.07 -10.36
N ASP A 180 -1.37 -23.60 -9.22
CA ASP A 180 -2.66 -24.01 -8.66
C ASP A 180 -3.81 -23.61 -9.59
N TRP A 181 -3.76 -22.41 -10.17
CA TRP A 181 -4.79 -21.94 -11.09
C TRP A 181 -4.83 -22.74 -12.41
N LEU A 182 -3.66 -23.10 -12.94
CA LEU A 182 -3.54 -23.92 -14.14
C LEU A 182 -3.91 -25.40 -13.87
N SER A 183 -3.69 -25.90 -12.65
CA SER A 183 -3.89 -27.33 -12.33
C SER A 183 -5.28 -27.70 -11.80
N GLN A 184 -6.14 -26.72 -11.51
CA GLN A 184 -7.56 -26.94 -11.17
C GLN A 184 -8.30 -27.75 -12.24
#